data_AF-A0A1R4K8D1-F1
#
_entry.id   AF-A0A1R4K8D1-F1
#
_cell.length_a   1.000
_cell.length_b   1.000
_cell.length_c   1.000
_cell.angle_alpha   90.00
_cell.angle_beta   90.00
_cell.angle_gamma   90.00
#
_symmetry.space_group_name_H-M   'P 1'
#
loop_
_entity.id
_entity.type
_entity.pdbx_description
1 polymer ?
#
loop_
_entity_poly.entity_id
_entity_poly.type
_entity_poly.pdbx_seq_one_letter_code
_entity_poly.pdbx_strand_id
1 'polypeptide(L)' 'MMPTEENGYANYLMTFGLILGSIIGSIIGIFINNLLLGIVAGIVAGYALGALVYFLAVNKELKDKE' A
#
# COMPACT_ATOMS: atom_id res chain seq x y z
N MET A 1 -21.85 -3.52 8.99
CA MET A 1 -21.69 -2.74 7.74
C MET A 1 -21.20 -3.72 6.69
N MET A 2 -21.99 -3.96 5.65
CA MET A 2 -21.57 -4.87 4.56
C MET A 2 -20.43 -4.20 3.78
N PRO A 3 -19.35 -4.92 3.45
CA PRO A 3 -18.32 -4.39 2.56
C PRO A 3 -18.97 -4.13 1.19
N THR A 4 -19.10 -2.87 0.80
CA THR A 4 -19.39 -2.48 -0.58
C THR A 4 -18.23 -2.94 -1.46
N GLU A 5 -18.47 -3.24 -2.75
CA GLU A 5 -17.42 -3.72 -3.67
C GLU A 5 -16.19 -2.79 -3.72
N GLU A 6 -16.37 -1.49 -3.45
CA GLU A 6 -15.31 -0.49 -3.28
C GLU A 6 -14.34 -0.79 -2.12
N ASN A 7 -14.83 -1.31 -1.00
CA ASN A 7 -13.97 -1.75 0.10
C ASN A 7 -13.11 -2.95 -0.31
N GLY A 8 -13.58 -3.79 -1.25
CA GLY A 8 -12.79 -4.89 -1.81
C GLY A 8 -11.60 -4.38 -2.63
N TYR A 9 -11.83 -3.39 -3.50
CA TYR A 9 -10.79 -2.81 -4.33
C TYR A 9 -9.73 -2.05 -3.52
N ALA A 10 -10.17 -1.25 -2.55
CA ALA A 10 -9.28 -0.47 -1.71
C ALA A 10 -8.43 -1.37 -0.77
N ASN A 11 -9.01 -2.46 -0.28
CA ASN A 11 -8.30 -3.46 0.53
C ASN A 11 -7.34 -4.33 -0.32
N TYR A 12 -7.71 -4.62 -1.57
CA TYR A 12 -6.82 -5.24 -2.55
C TYR A 12 -5.61 -4.34 -2.85
N LEU A 13 -5.81 -3.05 -3.07
CA LEU A 13 -4.75 -2.06 -3.29
C LEU A 13 -3.78 -1.98 -2.10
N MET A 14 -4.30 -2.02 -0.88
CA MET A 14 -3.46 -2.01 0.32
C MET A 14 -2.58 -3.26 0.41
N THR A 15 -3.17 -4.44 0.15
CA THR A 15 -2.44 -5.71 0.13
C THR A 15 -1.39 -5.74 -0.99
N PHE A 16 -1.74 -5.23 -2.17
CA PHE A 16 -0.84 -5.12 -3.31
C PHE A 16 0.34 -4.18 -3.04
N GLY A 17 0.08 -3.03 -2.42
CA GLY A 17 1.11 -2.08 -1.99
C GLY A 17 2.10 -2.68 -0.99
N LEU A 18 1.62 -3.49 -0.04
CA LEU A 18 2.47 -4.21 0.91
C LEU A 18 3.36 -5.25 0.24
N ILE A 19 2.81 -6.04 -0.68
CA ILE A 19 3.57 -7.07 -1.41
C ILE A 19 4.65 -6.41 -2.29
N LEU A 20 4.28 -5.41 -3.09
CA LEU A 20 5.23 -4.68 -3.92
C LEU A 20 6.29 -3.97 -3.09
N GLY A 21 5.89 -3.28 -2.02
CA GLY A 21 6.81 -2.61 -1.11
C GLY A 21 7.81 -3.58 -0.50
N SER A 22 7.36 -4.77 -0.08
CA SER A 22 8.24 -5.81 0.47
C SER A 22 9.22 -6.35 -0.56
N ILE A 23 8.80 -6.58 -1.80
CA ILE A 23 9.68 -7.03 -2.90
C ILE A 23 10.73 -5.97 -3.20
N ILE A 24 10.32 -4.72 -3.42
CA ILE A 24 11.22 -3.60 -3.71
C ILE A 24 12.20 -3.38 -2.55
N GLY A 25 11.70 -3.40 -1.31
CA GLY A 25 12.51 -3.29 -0.11
C GLY A 25 13.54 -4.40 0.02
N SER A 26 13.16 -5.64 -0.29
CA SER A 26 14.09 -6.78 -0.30
C SER A 26 15.19 -6.59 -1.34
N ILE A 27 14.85 -6.16 -2.56
CA ILE A 27 15.82 -5.89 -3.62
C ILE A 27 16.79 -4.81 -3.17
N ILE A 28 16.29 -3.67 -2.68
CA ILE A 28 17.13 -2.57 -2.17
C ILE A 28 18.02 -3.06 -1.02
N GLY A 29 17.44 -3.83 -0.09
CA GLY A 29 18.14 -4.45 1.03
C GLY A 29 19.33 -5.31 0.62
N ILE A 30 19.19 -6.09 -0.46
CA ILE A 30 20.28 -6.86 -1.06
C ILE A 30 21.36 -5.92 -1.60
N PHE A 31 20.99 -4.86 -2.32
CA PHE A 31 21.95 -3.89 -2.89
C PHE A 31 22.75 -3.14 -1.82
N ILE A 32 22.16 -2.84 -0.66
CA ILE A 32 22.83 -2.15 0.46
C ILE A 32 23.47 -3.10 1.47
N ASN A 33 23.47 -4.42 1.18
CA ASN A 33 23.96 -5.48 2.05
C ASN A 33 23.31 -5.46 3.46
N ASN A 34 22.07 -5.00 3.53
CA ASN A 34 21.27 -4.91 4.75
C ASN A 34 19.81 -5.28 4.44
N LEU A 35 19.58 -6.60 4.32
CA LEU A 35 18.30 -7.16 3.94
C LEU A 35 17.18 -6.75 4.91
N LEU A 36 17.44 -6.79 6.22
CA LEU A 36 16.45 -6.45 7.24
C LEU A 36 15.99 -5.00 7.11
N LEU A 37 16.92 -4.06 6.95
CA LEU A 37 16.59 -2.64 6.80
C LEU A 37 15.83 -2.38 5.49
N GLY A 38 16.21 -3.06 4.41
CA GLY A 38 15.49 -2.99 3.14
C GLY A 38 14.05 -3.50 3.25
N ILE A 39 13.83 -4.66 3.87
CA ILE A 39 12.49 -5.22 4.08
C ILE A 39 11.63 -4.26 4.92
N VAL A 40 12.15 -3.75 6.04
CA VAL A 40 11.42 -2.81 6.91
C VAL A 40 11.06 -1.54 6.14
N ALA A 41 12.03 -0.94 5.44
CA ALA A 41 11.79 0.26 4.63
C ALA A 41 10.74 0.01 3.54
N GLY A 42 10.80 -1.15 2.88
CA GLY A 42 9.85 -1.56 1.86
C GLY A 42 8.43 -1.74 2.37
N ILE A 43 8.26 -2.40 3.51
CA ILE A 43 6.95 -2.57 4.16
C ILE A 43 6.37 -1.22 4.54
N VAL A 44 7.16 -0.34 5.17
CA VAL A 44 6.71 0.99 5.58
C VAL A 44 6.30 1.83 4.37
N ALA A 45 7.11 1.83 3.31
CA ALA A 45 6.80 2.55 2.08
C ALA A 45 5.56 2.00 1.38
N GLY A 46 5.43 0.67 1.29
CA GLY A 46 4.29 -0.01 0.70
C GLY A 46 2.98 0.26 1.45
N TYR A 47 3.04 0.26 2.78
CA TYR A 47 1.90 0.61 3.63
C TYR A 47 1.48 2.07 3.46
N ALA A 48 2.44 3.00 3.47
CA ALA A 48 2.17 4.43 3.29
C ALA A 48 1.52 4.72 1.92
N LEU A 49 2.02 4.09 0.85
CA LEU A 49 1.44 4.17 -0.49
C LEU A 49 0.03 3.59 -0.53
N GLY A 50 -0.17 2.39 0.03
CA GLY A 50 -1.50 1.76 0.08
C GLY A 50 -2.52 2.61 0.83
N ALA A 51 -2.13 3.17 1.97
CA ALA A 51 -2.96 4.08 2.76
C ALA A 51 -3.28 5.38 2.03
N LEU A 52 -2.30 5.96 1.32
CA LEU A 52 -2.50 7.17 0.52
C LEU A 52 -3.50 6.92 -0.62
N VAL A 53 -3.34 5.80 -1.34
CA VAL A 53 -4.26 5.43 -2.43
C VAL A 53 -5.67 5.18 -1.89
N TYR A 54 -5.80 4.48 -0.75
CA TYR A 54 -7.07 4.30 -0.07
C TYR A 54 -7.72 5.65 0.25
N PHE A 55 -6.97 6.56 0.86
CA PHE A 55 -7.46 7.90 1.22
C PHE A 55 -7.89 8.70 -0.02
N LEU A 56 -7.12 8.68 -1.11
CA LEU A 56 -7.47 9.37 -2.35
C LEU A 56 -8.71 8.78 -3.01
N ALA A 57 -8.89 7.45 -2.99
CA ALA A 57 -10.07 6.79 -3.52
C ALA A 57 -11.33 7.20 -2.73
N VAL A 58 -11.27 7.14 -1.41
CA VAL A 58 -12.38 7.58 -0.54
C VAL A 58 -12.70 9.06 -0.73
N ASN A 59 -11.68 9.92 -0.82
CA ASN A 59 -11.89 11.35 -1.01
C ASN A 59 -12.51 11.67 -2.38
N LYS A 60 -12.20 10.90 -3.42
CA LYS A 60 -12.83 11.02 -4.73
C LYS A 60 -14.32 10.64 -4.68
N GLU A 61 -14.65 9.52 -4.03
CA GLU A 61 -16.04 9.08 -3.86
C GLU A 61 -16.89 10.09 -3.08
N LEU A 62 -16.32 10.75 -2.06
CA LEU A 62 -17.02 11.79 -1.31
C LEU A 62 -17.30 13.01 -2.18
N LYS A 63 -16.35 13.39 -3.04
CA LYS A 63 -16.48 14.54 -3.93
C LYS A 63 -17.46 14.31 -5.09
N ASP A 64 -17.60 13.07 -5.55
CA ASP A 64 -18.57 12.70 -6.60
C ASP A 64 -20.02 12.59 -6.06
N LYS A 65 -20.22 12.70 -4.74
CA LYS A 65 -21.54 12.63 -4.07
C LYS A 65 -22.09 14.00 -3.60
N GLU A 66 -21.33 15.08 -3.76
CA GLU A 66 -21.77 16.48 -3.57
C GLU A 66 -22.30 17.09 -4.88
#